data_AF-T0SGP2-F1
#
_entry.id   AF-T0SGP2-F1
#
_cell.length_a   1.000
_cell.length_b   1.000
_cell.length_c   1.000
_cell.angle_alpha   90.00
_cell.angle_beta   90.00
_cell.angle_gamma   90.00
#
_symmetry.space_group_name_H-M   'P 1'
#
loop_
_entity.id
_entity.type
_entity.pdbx_description
1 polymer ?
#
loop_
_entity_poly.entity_id
_entity_poly.type
_entity_poly.pdbx_seq_one_letter_code
_entity_poly.pdbx_strand_id
1 'polypeptide(L)' 'MIEFIIFAIRYIPFWCVPGILIFLPFAYIFWLKDVKSLFYLFVCCAAVCTFFIVFWVWAGGPDRATEFFFNAVRSF' A
#
# COMPACT_ATOMS: atom_id res chain seq x y z
N MET A 1 -10.61 16.45 4.98
CA MET A 1 -9.31 15.97 4.46
C MET A 1 -8.59 15.09 5.47
N ILE A 2 -8.39 15.54 6.71
CA ILE A 2 -7.75 14.73 7.78
C ILE A 2 -8.49 13.41 8.04
N GLU A 3 -9.82 13.44 8.16
CA GLU A 3 -10.69 12.24 8.26
C GLU A 3 -10.38 11.17 7.19
N PHE A 4 -10.16 11.62 5.95
CA PHE A 4 -9.85 10.73 4.83
C PHE A 4 -8.47 10.10 4.96
N ILE A 5 -7.47 10.87 5.43
CA ILE A 5 -6.11 10.35 5.68
C ILE A 5 -6.15 9.31 6.80
N ILE A 6 -6.91 9.58 7.88
CA ILE A 6 -7.13 8.63 8.97
C ILE A 6 -7.75 7.35 8.43
N PHE A 7 -8.82 7.46 7.63
CA PHE A 7 -9.46 6.31 7.00
C PHE A 7 -8.46 5.52 6.13
N ALA A 8 -7.72 6.19 5.24
CA ALA A 8 -6.77 5.54 4.35
C ALA A 8 -5.69 4.76 5.11
N ILE A 9 -5.16 5.30 6.21
CA ILE A 9 -4.13 4.65 7.03
C ILE A 9 -4.74 3.51 7.87
N ARG A 10 -5.87 3.77 8.54
CA ARG A 10 -6.52 2.80 9.42
C ARG A 10 -6.91 1.53 8.67
N TYR A 11 -7.38 1.71 7.43
CA TYR A 11 -7.85 0.65 6.56
C TYR A 11 -6.86 0.28 5.46
N ILE A 12 -5.54 0.41 5.70
CA ILE A 12 -4.50 -0.08 4.78
C ILE A 12 -4.78 -1.48 4.22
N PRO A 13 -5.11 -2.50 5.06
CA PRO A 13 -5.39 -3.84 4.53
C PRO A 13 -6.56 -3.89 3.56
N PHE A 14 -7.58 -3.03 3.75
CA PHE A 14 -8.78 -3.02 2.92
C PHE A 14 -8.49 -2.65 1.46
N TRP A 15 -7.55 -1.74 1.19
CA TRP A 15 -7.21 -1.35 -0.18
C TRP A 15 -5.91 -1.95 -0.69
N CYS A 16 -4.93 -2.22 0.19
CA CYS A 16 -3.67 -2.83 -0.21
C CYS A 16 -3.80 -4.33 -0.53
N VAL A 17 -4.58 -5.09 0.24
CA VAL A 17 -4.71 -6.54 -0.02
C VAL A 17 -5.39 -6.80 -1.37
N PRO A 18 -6.55 -6.19 -1.69
CA PRO A 18 -7.12 -6.30 -3.03
C PRO A 18 -6.20 -5.73 -4.10
N GLY A 19 -5.50 -4.62 -3.82
CA GLY A 19 -4.51 -4.04 -4.72
C GLY A 19 -3.44 -5.05 -5.13
N ILE A 20 -2.81 -5.73 -4.19
CA ILE A 20 -1.80 -6.77 -4.48
C ILE A 20 -2.40 -7.92 -5.30
N LEU A 21 -3.60 -8.37 -4.93
CA LEU A 21 -4.31 -9.45 -5.64
C LEU A 21 -4.65 -9.09 -7.09
N ILE A 22 -4.78 -7.80 -7.41
CA ILE A 22 -4.98 -7.31 -8.77
C ILE A 22 -3.64 -7.09 -9.47
N PHE A 23 -2.72 -6.38 -8.83
CA PHE A 23 -1.50 -5.91 -9.47
C PHE A 23 -0.52 -7.04 -9.81
N LEU A 24 -0.39 -8.06 -8.95
CA LEU A 24 0.53 -9.18 -9.22
C LEU A 24 0.11 -10.01 -10.45
N PRO A 25 -1.17 -10.43 -10.62
CA PRO A 25 -1.59 -11.10 -11.84
C PRO A 25 -1.37 -10.27 -13.11
N PHE A 26 -1.66 -8.96 -13.09
CA PHE A 26 -1.42 -8.09 -14.24
C PHE A 26 0.06 -7.92 -14.53
N ALA A 27 0.90 -7.72 -13.50
CA ALA A 27 2.35 -7.71 -13.64
C ALA A 27 2.84 -9.00 -14.32
N TYR A 28 2.38 -10.17 -13.85
CA TYR A 28 2.75 -11.45 -14.45
C TYR A 28 2.35 -11.55 -15.93
N ILE A 29 1.14 -11.13 -16.29
CA ILE A 29 0.67 -11.14 -17.69
C ILE A 29 1.53 -10.21 -18.57
N PHE A 30 1.84 -8.99 -18.11
CA PHE A 30 2.66 -8.04 -18.87
C PHE A 30 4.12 -8.47 -18.98
N TRP A 31 4.63 -9.17 -17.97
CA TRP A 31 5.94 -9.82 -18.03
C TRP A 31 5.97 -10.89 -19.13
N LEU A 32 4.97 -11.78 -19.18
CA LEU A 32 4.87 -12.82 -20.22
C LEU A 32 4.70 -12.24 -21.64
N LYS A 33 4.06 -11.08 -21.77
CA LYS A 33 3.88 -10.37 -23.04
C LYS A 33 5.06 -9.46 -23.42
N ASP A 34 6.12 -9.44 -22.62
CA ASP A 34 7.30 -8.57 -22.74
C ASP A 34 6.96 -7.05 -22.83
N VAL A 35 5.82 -6.65 -22.23
CA VAL A 35 5.41 -5.23 -22.13
C VAL A 35 5.99 -4.63 -20.85
N LYS A 36 7.29 -4.32 -20.90
CA LYS A 36 8.09 -3.94 -19.73
C LYS A 36 7.57 -2.73 -18.96
N SER A 37 7.08 -1.70 -19.66
CA SER A 37 6.56 -0.49 -19.02
C SER A 37 5.40 -0.76 -18.08
N LEU A 38 4.41 -1.55 -18.54
CA LEU A 38 3.27 -1.95 -17.74
C LEU A 38 3.66 -2.92 -16.65
N PHE A 39 4.56 -3.87 -16.93
CA PHE A 39 5.11 -4.75 -15.90
C PHE A 39 5.69 -3.96 -14.72
N TYR A 40 6.59 -3.00 -14.97
CA TYR A 40 7.20 -2.21 -13.92
C TYR A 40 6.19 -1.33 -13.18
N LEU A 41 5.19 -0.78 -13.87
CA LEU A 41 4.11 -0.02 -13.23
C LEU A 41 3.36 -0.90 -12.22
N PHE A 42 2.89 -2.09 -12.63
CA PHE A 42 2.13 -2.98 -11.76
C PHE A 42 2.97 -3.56 -10.62
N VAL A 43 4.25 -3.88 -10.86
CA VAL A 43 5.18 -4.30 -9.81
C VAL A 43 5.39 -3.18 -8.79
N CYS A 44 5.58 -1.94 -9.24
CA CYS A 44 5.72 -0.79 -8.35
C CYS A 44 4.47 -0.59 -7.47
N CYS A 45 3.28 -0.65 -8.07
CA CYS A 45 2.02 -0.58 -7.33
C CYS A 45 1.89 -1.71 -6.29
N ALA A 46 2.20 -2.95 -6.66
CA ALA A 46 2.21 -4.08 -5.73
C ALA A 46 3.21 -3.86 -4.59
N ALA A 47 4.42 -3.40 -4.89
CA ALA A 47 5.46 -3.13 -3.90
C ALA A 47 5.04 -2.03 -2.91
N VAL A 48 4.39 -0.96 -3.39
CA VAL A 48 3.84 0.10 -2.53
C VAL A 48 2.75 -0.46 -1.60
N CYS A 49 1.82 -1.27 -2.12
CA CYS A 49 0.82 -1.91 -1.27
C CYS A 49 1.44 -2.86 -0.24
N THR A 50 2.44 -3.64 -0.63
CA THR A 50 3.17 -4.53 0.28
C THR A 50 3.87 -3.72 1.37
N PHE A 51 4.56 -2.64 1.01
CA PHE A 51 5.21 -1.75 1.97
C PHE A 51 4.22 -1.20 3.00
N PHE A 52 3.05 -0.71 2.57
CA PHE A 52 2.04 -0.22 3.50
C PHE A 52 1.48 -1.30 4.41
N ILE A 53 1.24 -2.52 3.91
CA ILE A 53 0.81 -3.64 4.75
C ILE A 53 1.87 -3.96 5.81
N VAL A 54 3.14 -4.05 5.41
CA VAL A 54 4.24 -4.32 6.35
C VAL A 54 4.32 -3.23 7.42
N PHE A 55 4.23 -1.96 7.01
CA PHE A 55 4.15 -0.83 7.93
C PHE A 55 2.97 -0.96 8.92
N TRP A 56 1.77 -1.25 8.42
CA TRP A 56 0.56 -1.34 9.25
C TRP A 56 0.65 -2.50 10.25
N VAL A 57 1.19 -3.65 9.83
CA VAL A 57 1.42 -4.80 10.72
C VAL A 57 2.48 -4.46 11.75
N TRP A 58 3.59 -3.84 11.33
CA TRP A 58 4.68 -3.43 12.22
C TRP A 58 4.24 -2.40 13.26
N ALA A 59 3.39 -1.44 12.87
CA ALA A 59 2.83 -0.43 13.77
C ALA A 59 1.91 -1.05 14.84
N GLY A 60 1.45 -2.29 14.65
CA GLY A 60 0.59 -2.99 15.61
C GLY A 60 -0.90 -2.72 15.40
N GLY A 61 -1.31 -2.47 14.15
CA GLY A 61 -2.72 -2.38 13.76
C GLY A 61 -3.25 -0.96 13.55
N PRO A 62 -4.59 -0.81 13.45
CA PRO A 62 -5.23 0.35 12.85
C PRO A 62 -5.01 1.65 13.63
N ASP A 63 -5.15 1.60 14.96
CA ASP A 63 -5.09 2.80 15.80
C ASP A 63 -3.66 3.27 16.05
N ARG A 64 -2.71 2.33 16.18
CA ARG A 64 -1.29 2.66 16.34
C ARG A 64 -0.65 3.16 15.05
N ALA A 65 -1.09 2.66 13.89
CA ALA A 65 -0.60 3.13 12.59
C ALA A 65 -0.96 4.60 12.36
N THR A 66 -2.17 5.02 12.72
CA THR A 66 -2.59 6.43 12.61
C THR A 66 -1.87 7.30 13.64
N GLU A 67 -1.74 6.85 14.88
CA GLU A 67 -0.98 7.57 15.93
C GLU A 67 0.48 7.79 15.51
N PHE A 68 1.15 6.75 15.00
CA PHE A 68 2.52 6.85 14.51
C PHE A 68 2.66 7.91 13.42
N PHE A 69 1.73 7.93 12.46
CA PHE A 69 1.70 8.93 11.41
C PHE A 69 1.54 10.36 11.96
N PHE A 70 0.58 10.58 12.86
CA PHE A 70 0.38 11.91 13.45
C PHE A 70 1.56 12.39 14.27
N ASN A 71 2.22 11.49 15.01
CA ASN A 71 3.41 11.80 15.78
C ASN A 71 4.57 12.20 14.85
N ALA A 72 4.76 11.47 13.74
CA ALA A 72 5.78 11.80 12.74
C ALA A 72 5.52 13.15 12.04
N VAL A 73 4.26 13.47 11.75
CA VAL A 73 3.89 14.78 11.17
C VAL A 73 4.08 15.91 12.18
N ARG A 74 3.78 15.69 13.47
CA ARG A 74 3.95 16.70 14.52
C ARG A 74 5.42 17.01 14.83
N SER A 75 6.32 16.05 14.60
CA SER A 75 7.75 16.20 14.87
C SER A 75 8.52 16.96 13.79
N PHE A 76 7.88 17.33 12.68
CA PHE A 76 8.41 18.15 11.59
C PHE A 76 7.85 19.57 11.67
#